data_AF-A0A7W4W948-F1
#
_entry.id   AF-A0A7W4W948-F1
#
_cell.length_a   1.000
_cell.length_b   1.000
_cell.length_c   1.000
_cell.angle_alpha   90.00
_cell.angle_beta   90.00
_cell.angle_gamma   90.00
#
_symmetry.space_group_name_H-M   'P 1'
#
loop_
_entity.id
_entity.type
_entity.pdbx_description
1 polymer ?
#
loop_
_entity_poly.entity_id
_entity_poly.type
_entity_poly.pdbx_seq_one_letter_code
_entity_poly.pdbx_strand_id
1 'polypeptide(L)'
;MSRGKDYVVLLDGVTIEEVEHNHPSLEREWEPGAGDIAAARRVLLTPDNALEEGERVFDKDPNRQVLQLDATGELPVKIFIGQIIYARDGDNLGDKLVEFEDAPFDGPGYIGGINSEWFLLSAALKEFQHVETRLWQVNHSTLQMEMIEENPYYTFERPPRTFSPEGFPGVIVAIYQGDVSYGFGGDSSRPAHTVLRVYTPQFPDGVNLARFAFKAGIVVDVDWWEGALLVTGDPSRPVAADKPRLPPRIWKVRLPG
;
A
#
# COMPACT_ATOMS: atom_id res chain seq x y z
N MET A 1 -10.09 6.32 -23.36
CA MET A 1 -10.35 5.06 -22.59
C MET A 1 -10.40 3.82 -23.48
N SER A 2 -9.42 2.92 -23.34
CA SER A 2 -9.42 1.57 -23.93
C SER A 2 -9.89 0.54 -22.87
N ARG A 3 -10.63 -0.48 -23.30
CA ARG A 3 -11.19 -1.53 -22.42
C ARG A 3 -10.92 -2.92 -22.98
N GLY A 4 -10.16 -3.72 -22.24
CA GLY A 4 -10.07 -5.16 -22.42
C GLY A 4 -11.13 -5.90 -21.59
N LYS A 5 -11.25 -7.22 -21.76
CA LYS A 5 -12.08 -8.04 -20.85
C LYS A 5 -11.55 -8.04 -19.41
N ASP A 6 -10.25 -7.83 -19.25
CA ASP A 6 -9.52 -8.01 -18.01
C ASP A 6 -8.99 -6.69 -17.42
N TYR A 7 -9.04 -5.58 -18.16
CA TYR A 7 -8.56 -4.27 -17.67
C TYR A 7 -9.35 -3.08 -18.24
N VAL A 8 -9.22 -1.95 -17.58
CA VAL A 8 -9.70 -0.63 -18.02
C VAL A 8 -8.57 0.38 -17.89
N VAL A 9 -8.28 1.12 -18.96
CA VAL A 9 -7.35 2.25 -18.93
C VAL A 9 -8.05 3.48 -18.34
N LEU A 10 -7.45 4.09 -17.33
CA LEU A 10 -8.00 5.22 -16.58
C LEU A 10 -7.34 6.56 -16.93
N LEU A 11 -6.11 6.54 -17.45
CA LEU A 11 -5.39 7.73 -17.92
C LEU A 11 -5.19 7.67 -19.43
N ASP A 12 -5.52 8.75 -20.13
CA ASP A 12 -5.32 8.83 -21.58
C ASP A 12 -3.83 8.79 -21.94
N GLY A 13 -3.50 8.09 -23.03
CA GLY A 13 -2.12 7.83 -23.45
C GLY A 13 -1.48 6.57 -22.84
N VAL A 14 -2.07 5.99 -21.79
CA VAL A 14 -1.63 4.68 -21.26
C VAL A 14 -1.98 3.56 -22.24
N THR A 15 -1.02 2.66 -22.47
CA THR A 15 -1.24 1.42 -23.24
C THR A 15 -0.94 0.20 -22.39
N ILE A 16 -1.72 -0.86 -22.59
CA ILE A 16 -1.62 -2.12 -21.83
C ILE A 16 -1.63 -3.29 -22.80
N GLU A 17 -0.64 -4.15 -22.65
CA GLU A 17 -0.43 -5.33 -23.48
C GLU A 17 -0.13 -6.53 -22.56
N GLU A 18 -0.78 -7.66 -22.79
CA GLU A 18 -0.42 -8.90 -22.10
C GLU A 18 0.78 -9.53 -22.80
N VAL A 19 1.86 -9.77 -22.07
CA VAL A 19 3.13 -10.26 -22.64
C VAL A 19 3.33 -11.75 -22.39
N GLU A 20 2.88 -12.26 -21.24
CA GLU A 20 3.06 -13.65 -20.87
C GLU A 20 1.94 -14.17 -19.96
N HIS A 21 1.62 -15.46 -20.10
CA HIS A 21 0.57 -16.15 -19.36
C HIS A 21 1.04 -17.43 -18.65
N ASN A 22 2.33 -17.78 -18.71
CA ASN A 22 2.89 -19.04 -18.20
C ASN A 22 4.14 -18.83 -17.32
N HIS A 23 4.21 -17.71 -16.60
CA HIS A 23 5.27 -17.55 -15.61
C HIS A 23 5.08 -18.59 -14.49
N PRO A 24 6.14 -19.15 -13.89
CA PRO A 24 6.00 -20.00 -12.71
C PRO A 24 5.25 -19.24 -11.59
N SER A 25 4.34 -19.93 -10.92
CA SER A 25 3.60 -19.37 -9.78
C SER A 25 4.57 -18.91 -8.70
N LEU A 26 4.39 -17.69 -8.21
CA LEU A 26 5.15 -17.16 -7.09
C LEU A 26 4.94 -18.04 -5.85
N GLU A 27 6.02 -18.51 -5.23
CA GLU A 27 5.98 -19.49 -4.14
C GLU A 27 5.23 -18.98 -2.91
N ARG A 28 5.44 -17.71 -2.53
CA ARG A 28 4.85 -17.11 -1.33
C ARG A 28 4.10 -15.82 -1.64
N GLU A 29 3.03 -15.61 -0.89
CA GLU A 29 2.32 -14.34 -0.91
C GLU A 29 3.24 -13.24 -0.37
N TRP A 30 3.91 -13.52 0.76
CA TRP A 30 4.43 -12.59 1.75
C TRP A 30 5.83 -12.00 1.51
N GLU A 31 6.65 -12.60 0.67
CA GLU A 31 8.03 -12.14 0.50
C GLU A 31 8.05 -10.82 -0.28
N PRO A 32 8.71 -9.77 0.24
CA PRO A 32 8.87 -8.53 -0.49
C PRO A 32 9.56 -8.81 -1.83
N GLY A 33 8.95 -8.37 -2.92
CA GLY A 33 9.53 -8.41 -4.26
C GLY A 33 10.63 -7.37 -4.43
N ALA A 34 11.35 -7.42 -5.54
CA ALA A 34 12.29 -6.37 -5.90
C ALA A 34 11.52 -5.04 -6.05
N GLY A 35 11.90 -4.03 -5.28
CA GLY A 35 11.26 -2.72 -5.33
C GLY A 35 10.07 -2.53 -4.38
N ASP A 36 9.65 -3.52 -3.58
CA ASP A 36 8.66 -3.24 -2.52
C ASP A 36 9.18 -2.17 -1.56
N ILE A 37 8.37 -1.13 -1.33
CA ILE A 37 8.68 -0.10 -0.35
C ILE A 37 8.21 -0.59 1.02
N ALA A 38 9.13 -0.66 1.96
CA ALA A 38 8.82 -1.06 3.34
C ALA A 38 7.77 -0.13 3.95
N ALA A 39 6.78 -0.74 4.60
CA ALA A 39 5.82 -0.03 5.44
C ALA A 39 6.52 0.57 6.67
N ALA A 40 5.84 1.47 7.37
CA ALA A 40 6.27 1.86 8.71
C ALA A 40 6.40 0.62 9.60
N ARG A 41 7.54 0.52 10.28
CA ARG A 41 7.85 -0.59 11.17
C ARG A 41 7.37 -0.32 12.59
N ARG A 42 7.08 -1.38 13.33
CA ARG A 42 6.76 -1.27 14.76
C ARG A 42 8.04 -1.10 15.56
N VAL A 43 8.05 -0.13 16.46
CA VAL A 43 9.11 0.07 17.45
C VAL A 43 8.49 0.24 18.83
N LEU A 44 9.27 -0.01 19.88
CA LEU A 44 8.85 0.16 21.27
C LEU A 44 9.21 1.56 21.75
N LEU A 45 8.23 2.27 22.27
CA LEU A 45 8.41 3.51 23.02
C LEU A 45 8.41 3.19 24.51
N THR A 46 9.53 3.42 25.17
CA THR A 46 9.69 3.21 26.61
C THR A 46 9.12 4.39 27.42
N PRO A 47 8.87 4.24 28.73
CA PRO A 47 8.34 5.32 29.58
C PRO A 47 9.25 6.55 29.69
N ASP A 48 10.55 6.40 29.45
CA ASP A 48 11.55 7.47 29.40
C ASP A 48 11.72 8.06 27.99
N ASN A 49 10.81 7.73 27.07
CA ASN A 49 10.75 8.18 25.67
C ASN A 49 11.83 7.64 24.73
N ALA A 50 12.55 6.58 25.11
CA ALA A 50 13.45 5.89 24.20
C ALA A 50 12.69 5.04 23.18
N LEU A 51 13.25 4.90 21.98
CA LEU A 51 12.73 4.14 20.85
C LEU A 51 13.62 2.93 20.58
N GLU A 52 13.13 1.74 20.92
CA GLU A 52 13.87 0.49 20.85
C GLU A 52 13.29 -0.46 19.78
N GLU A 53 14.15 -1.29 19.19
CA GLU A 53 13.70 -2.40 18.35
C GLU A 53 13.18 -3.54 19.23
N GLY A 54 11.99 -4.07 18.90
CA GLY A 54 11.43 -5.20 19.62
C GLY A 54 9.92 -5.33 19.49
N GLU A 55 9.38 -6.34 20.16
CA GLU A 55 7.95 -6.57 20.28
C GLU A 55 7.54 -6.51 21.74
N ARG A 56 6.29 -6.10 21.98
CA ARG A 56 5.77 -6.00 23.34
C ARG A 56 5.64 -7.39 23.94
N VAL A 57 6.18 -7.58 25.14
CA VAL A 57 6.04 -8.85 25.87
C VAL A 57 4.92 -8.68 26.91
N PHE A 58 3.68 -9.02 26.55
CA PHE A 58 2.41 -9.10 27.33
C PHE A 58 2.24 -8.36 28.69
N ASP A 59 1.06 -7.74 28.86
CA ASP A 59 0.33 -7.22 30.04
C ASP A 59 1.03 -6.36 31.12
N LYS A 60 2.34 -6.46 31.33
CA LYS A 60 3.08 -5.66 32.32
C LYS A 60 4.21 -4.83 31.72
N ASP A 61 4.45 -4.96 30.43
CA ASP A 61 5.39 -4.13 29.71
C ASP A 61 4.88 -2.69 29.68
N PRO A 62 5.59 -1.74 30.34
CA PRO A 62 5.22 -0.33 30.31
C PRO A 62 5.52 0.32 28.95
N ASN A 63 6.21 -0.40 28.05
CA ASN A 63 6.50 0.05 26.71
C ASN A 63 5.24 0.02 25.83
N ARG A 64 5.15 1.00 24.93
CA ARG A 64 4.07 1.15 23.97
C ARG A 64 4.58 0.84 22.57
N GLN A 65 3.85 0.03 21.80
CA GLN A 65 4.14 -0.10 20.37
C GLN A 65 3.69 1.16 19.63
N VAL A 66 4.59 1.71 18.81
CA VAL A 66 4.36 2.86 17.94
C VAL A 66 4.83 2.53 16.52
N LEU A 67 4.36 3.27 15.52
CA LEU A 67 4.76 3.07 14.13
C LEU A 67 5.83 4.09 13.75
N GLN A 68 6.91 3.62 13.15
CA GLN A 68 8.00 4.43 12.63
C GLN A 68 8.00 4.38 11.11
N LEU A 69 7.76 5.53 10.47
CA LEU A 69 8.05 5.72 9.05
C LEU A 69 9.49 6.19 8.92
N ASP A 70 10.32 5.37 8.28
CA ASP A 70 11.73 5.69 8.05
C ASP A 70 11.90 6.87 7.07
N ALA A 71 13.09 7.48 7.10
CA ALA A 71 13.41 8.62 6.25
C ALA A 71 13.29 8.25 4.76
N THR A 72 12.66 9.12 3.98
CA THR A 72 12.54 8.98 2.52
C THR A 72 13.24 10.18 1.88
N GLY A 73 14.44 9.97 1.35
CA GLY A 73 15.28 11.05 0.84
C GLY A 73 15.68 12.05 1.94
N GLU A 74 15.31 13.31 1.76
CA GLU A 74 15.57 14.39 2.73
C GLU A 74 14.54 14.47 3.87
N LEU A 75 13.46 13.69 3.80
CA LEU A 75 12.40 13.73 4.81
C LEU A 75 12.83 13.05 6.10
N PRO A 76 12.60 13.67 7.27
CA PRO A 76 12.94 13.07 8.54
C PRO A 76 12.04 11.87 8.87
N VAL A 77 12.59 10.97 9.69
CA VAL A 77 11.86 9.87 10.33
C VAL A 77 10.68 10.42 11.13
N LYS A 78 9.53 9.73 11.05
CA LYS A 78 8.29 10.13 11.74
C LYS A 78 7.80 9.00 12.64
N ILE A 79 7.42 9.34 13.86
CA ILE A 79 6.88 8.41 14.85
C ILE A 79 5.39 8.70 15.05
N PHE A 80 4.56 7.69 14.87
CA PHE A 80 3.11 7.79 14.93
C PHE A 80 2.59 7.17 16.23
N ILE A 81 1.90 7.99 17.01
CA ILE A 81 1.31 7.62 18.30
C ILE A 81 -0.17 7.98 18.25
N GLY A 82 -1.00 7.01 17.83
CA GLY A 82 -2.41 7.29 17.55
C GLY A 82 -2.54 8.33 16.43
N GLN A 83 -3.21 9.44 16.73
CA GLN A 83 -3.41 10.58 15.81
C GLN A 83 -2.29 11.64 15.87
N ILE A 84 -1.19 11.39 16.58
CA ILE A 84 -0.11 12.37 16.78
C ILE A 84 1.15 11.88 16.07
N ILE A 85 1.83 12.80 15.38
CA ILE A 85 3.12 12.54 14.74
C ILE A 85 4.21 13.30 15.49
N TYR A 86 5.29 12.60 15.80
CA TYR A 86 6.49 13.14 16.44
C TYR A 86 7.70 12.99 15.52
N ALA A 87 8.68 13.86 15.71
CA ALA A 87 10.00 13.68 15.15
C ALA A 87 10.73 12.56 15.90
N ARG A 88 11.78 12.02 15.29
CA ARG A 88 12.77 11.20 16.00
C ARG A 88 13.98 12.07 16.34
N ASP A 89 14.43 12.03 17.59
CA ASP A 89 15.65 12.68 18.06
C ASP A 89 16.65 11.62 18.55
N GLY A 90 17.55 11.20 17.65
CA GLY A 90 18.44 10.07 17.90
C GLY A 90 17.65 8.80 18.19
N ASP A 91 17.80 8.29 19.41
CA ASP A 91 17.06 7.11 19.90
C ASP A 91 15.87 7.46 20.79
N ASN A 92 15.41 8.71 20.77
CA ASN A 92 14.27 9.17 21.57
C ASN A 92 13.15 9.74 20.71
N LEU A 93 11.96 9.81 21.33
CA LEU A 93 10.85 10.60 20.81
C LEU A 93 11.24 12.09 20.86
N GLY A 94 11.20 12.73 19.69
CA GLY A 94 11.47 14.16 19.57
C GLY A 94 10.20 15.00 19.72
N ASP A 95 10.28 16.22 19.20
CA ASP A 95 9.17 17.18 19.26
C ASP A 95 7.92 16.64 18.55
N LYS A 96 6.75 16.98 19.10
CA LYS A 96 5.47 16.82 18.41
C LYS A 96 5.50 17.66 17.13
N LEU A 97 5.38 16.99 15.99
CA LEU A 97 5.26 17.65 14.69
C LEU A 97 3.82 18.09 14.46
N VAL A 98 2.85 17.23 14.79
CA VAL A 98 1.42 17.49 14.58
C VAL A 98 0.52 16.59 15.40
N GLU A 99 -0.75 16.98 15.51
CA GLU A 99 -1.86 16.12 15.91
C GLU A 99 -3.03 16.30 14.93
N PHE A 100 -3.62 15.20 14.48
CA PHE A 100 -4.85 15.24 13.69
C PHE A 100 -6.06 15.42 14.62
N GLU A 101 -6.30 16.64 15.08
CA GLU A 101 -7.39 16.94 16.03
C GLU A 101 -8.77 16.50 15.50
N ASP A 102 -8.99 16.64 14.19
CA ASP A 102 -10.21 16.25 13.49
C ASP A 102 -10.04 14.94 12.68
N ALA A 103 -9.05 14.09 12.99
CA ALA A 103 -8.90 12.82 12.28
C ALA A 103 -10.14 11.94 12.46
N PRO A 104 -10.64 11.31 11.39
CA PRO A 104 -11.75 10.38 11.48
C PRO A 104 -11.32 9.01 12.05
N PHE A 105 -10.08 8.85 12.52
CA PHE A 105 -9.48 7.60 13.03
C PHE A 105 -8.65 7.85 14.30
N ASP A 106 -8.51 6.85 15.17
CA ASP A 106 -7.74 6.97 16.44
C ASP A 106 -6.26 6.63 16.28
N GLY A 107 -5.91 5.92 15.21
CA GLY A 107 -4.53 5.63 14.85
C GLY A 107 -4.44 4.91 13.51
N PRO A 108 -3.26 4.96 12.86
CA PRO A 108 -3.03 4.29 11.60
C PRO A 108 -2.93 2.77 11.76
N GLY A 109 -3.55 2.04 10.82
CA GLY A 109 -3.34 0.61 10.63
C GLY A 109 -2.17 0.32 9.68
N TYR A 110 -1.93 1.19 8.70
CA TYR A 110 -0.78 1.13 7.79
C TYR A 110 -0.27 2.51 7.43
N ILE A 111 1.04 2.60 7.22
CA ILE A 111 1.73 3.79 6.73
C ILE A 111 2.81 3.34 5.74
N GLY A 112 2.96 4.02 4.61
CA GLY A 112 4.00 3.74 3.62
C GLY A 112 4.50 5.01 2.94
N GLY A 113 5.81 5.13 2.73
CA GLY A 113 6.37 6.27 2.01
C GLY A 113 5.99 6.24 0.53
N ILE A 114 5.74 7.41 -0.07
CA ILE A 114 5.47 7.54 -1.51
C ILE A 114 6.55 8.39 -2.18
N ASN A 115 6.67 9.66 -1.79
CA ASN A 115 7.66 10.56 -2.36
C ASN A 115 8.03 11.65 -1.34
N SER A 116 8.74 12.68 -1.78
CA SER A 116 9.14 13.80 -0.91
C SER A 116 7.96 14.64 -0.40
N GLU A 117 6.77 14.47 -0.96
CA GLU A 117 5.58 15.25 -0.62
C GLU A 117 4.52 14.43 0.11
N TRP A 118 4.35 13.15 -0.23
CA TRP A 118 3.24 12.34 0.22
C TRP A 118 3.69 11.03 0.89
N PHE A 119 2.91 10.59 1.88
CA PHE A 119 2.92 9.21 2.38
C PHE A 119 1.50 8.64 2.39
N LEU A 120 1.37 7.32 2.31
CA LEU A 120 0.09 6.62 2.47
C LEU A 120 -0.23 6.47 3.95
N LEU A 121 -1.50 6.65 4.29
CA LEU A 121 -2.06 6.32 5.58
C LEU A 121 -3.34 5.53 5.36
N SER A 122 -3.44 4.37 5.99
CA SER A 122 -4.69 3.62 6.11
C SER A 122 -5.05 3.50 7.57
N ALA A 123 -6.32 3.76 7.88
CA ALA A 123 -6.81 3.75 9.25
C ALA A 123 -8.31 3.44 9.31
N ALA A 124 -8.70 2.77 10.38
CA ALA A 124 -10.09 2.43 10.66
C ALA A 124 -10.82 3.62 11.30
N LEU A 125 -12.04 3.86 10.84
CA LEU A 125 -12.83 5.02 11.23
C LEU A 125 -13.41 4.87 12.65
N LYS A 126 -13.34 5.94 13.45
CA LYS A 126 -13.89 5.98 14.82
C LYS A 126 -15.40 5.73 14.83
N GLU A 127 -16.11 6.37 13.90
CA GLU A 127 -17.58 6.36 13.83
C GLU A 127 -18.17 4.96 13.55
N PHE A 128 -17.38 4.06 12.94
CA PHE A 128 -17.79 2.71 12.57
C PHE A 128 -17.19 1.62 13.47
N GLN A 129 -16.82 1.94 14.72
CA GLN A 129 -16.20 0.98 15.65
C GLN A 129 -15.01 0.24 15.03
N HIS A 130 -14.24 0.94 14.19
CA HIS A 130 -13.09 0.40 13.47
C HIS A 130 -13.39 -0.70 12.43
N VAL A 131 -14.65 -0.83 11.98
CA VAL A 131 -15.03 -1.78 10.92
C VAL A 131 -14.63 -1.28 9.55
N GLU A 132 -14.88 0.00 9.27
CA GLU A 132 -14.55 0.60 7.98
C GLU A 132 -13.15 1.23 8.01
N THR A 133 -12.34 0.91 7.02
CA THR A 133 -10.99 1.46 6.84
C THR A 133 -10.97 2.28 5.57
N ARG A 134 -10.31 3.44 5.56
CA ARG A 134 -10.06 4.22 4.34
C ARG A 134 -8.57 4.32 4.05
N LEU A 135 -8.24 4.71 2.83
CA LEU A 135 -6.87 4.97 2.39
C LEU A 135 -6.74 6.43 1.97
N TRP A 136 -5.74 7.11 2.55
CA TRP A 136 -5.39 8.50 2.25
C TRP A 136 -3.95 8.61 1.77
N GLN A 137 -3.67 9.63 0.95
CA GLN A 137 -2.35 10.25 0.89
C GLN A 137 -2.33 11.42 1.86
N VAL A 138 -1.21 11.60 2.55
CA VAL A 138 -1.03 12.66 3.54
C VAL A 138 0.23 13.44 3.19
N ASN A 139 0.08 14.75 3.08
CA ASN A 139 1.20 15.62 2.74
C ASN A 139 2.19 15.65 3.91
N HIS A 140 3.47 15.44 3.66
CA HIS A 140 4.50 15.40 4.69
C HIS A 140 4.66 16.71 5.46
N SER A 141 4.45 17.86 4.79
CA SER A 141 4.67 19.18 5.35
C SER A 141 3.39 19.80 5.92
N THR A 142 2.28 19.73 5.19
CA THR A 142 1.01 20.36 5.59
C THR A 142 0.07 19.40 6.30
N LEU A 143 0.27 18.09 6.11
CA LEU A 143 -0.56 17.01 6.67
C LEU A 143 -2.02 17.05 6.23
N GLN A 144 -2.27 17.80 5.16
CA GLN A 144 -3.50 17.68 4.40
C GLN A 144 -3.66 16.21 3.98
N MET A 145 -4.82 15.66 4.31
CA MET A 145 -5.20 14.29 3.94
C MET A 145 -6.10 14.35 2.72
N GLU A 146 -5.75 13.60 1.70
CA GLU A 146 -6.57 13.42 0.50
C GLU A 146 -6.94 11.94 0.40
N MET A 147 -8.24 11.69 0.32
CA MET A 147 -8.74 10.33 0.24
C MET A 147 -8.43 9.76 -1.14
N ILE A 148 -7.78 8.60 -1.16
CA ILE A 148 -7.48 7.85 -2.38
C ILE A 148 -8.56 6.80 -2.62
N GLU A 149 -8.98 6.10 -1.56
CA GLU A 149 -9.96 5.01 -1.64
C GLU A 149 -10.82 4.96 -0.37
N GLU A 150 -12.14 4.92 -0.55
CA GLU A 150 -13.14 4.85 0.51
C GLU A 150 -13.26 3.45 1.11
N ASN A 151 -13.18 2.42 0.26
CA ASN A 151 -13.38 1.02 0.64
C ASN A 151 -12.22 0.14 0.13
N PRO A 152 -10.98 0.39 0.59
CA PRO A 152 -9.83 -0.42 0.24
C PRO A 152 -10.03 -1.84 0.75
N TYR A 153 -9.77 -2.81 -0.13
CA TYR A 153 -9.78 -4.21 0.23
C TYR A 153 -8.43 -4.60 0.82
N TYR A 154 -8.45 -5.16 2.02
CA TYR A 154 -7.26 -5.73 2.65
C TYR A 154 -7.38 -7.24 2.64
N THR A 155 -6.45 -7.93 1.99
CA THR A 155 -6.20 -9.32 2.42
C THR A 155 -5.68 -9.22 3.85
N PHE A 156 -6.00 -10.16 4.74
CA PHE A 156 -5.87 -10.06 6.21
C PHE A 156 -4.51 -9.56 6.76
N GLU A 157 -3.47 -9.45 5.93
CA GLU A 157 -2.13 -9.01 6.31
C GLU A 157 -1.55 -7.91 5.38
N ARG A 158 -2.26 -7.46 4.33
CA ARG A 158 -1.65 -6.59 3.29
C ARG A 158 -2.45 -5.33 2.95
N PRO A 159 -1.91 -4.15 3.31
CA PRO A 159 -2.30 -2.85 2.77
C PRO A 159 -2.07 -2.75 1.25
N PRO A 160 -2.49 -1.63 0.59
CA PRO A 160 -2.05 -1.40 -0.78
C PRO A 160 -0.55 -1.64 -0.90
N ARG A 161 -0.12 -2.27 -1.98
CA ARG A 161 1.32 -2.54 -2.19
C ARG A 161 1.97 -1.37 -2.88
N THR A 162 3.12 -0.97 -2.35
CA THR A 162 3.94 0.13 -2.85
C THR A 162 5.21 -0.42 -3.49
N PHE A 163 5.46 -0.06 -4.74
CA PHE A 163 6.61 -0.51 -5.53
C PHE A 163 7.43 0.70 -5.99
N SER A 164 8.76 0.59 -5.95
CA SER A 164 9.75 1.49 -6.51
C SER A 164 10.72 0.66 -7.36
N PRO A 165 10.31 0.24 -8.57
CA PRO A 165 11.10 -0.63 -9.43
C PRO A 165 12.44 0.02 -9.81
N GLU A 166 13.50 -0.77 -9.94
CA GLU A 166 14.82 -0.26 -10.30
C GLU A 166 14.78 0.46 -11.67
N GLY A 167 15.31 1.69 -11.71
CA GLY A 167 15.31 2.50 -12.93
C GLY A 167 13.99 3.22 -13.25
N PHE A 168 12.94 3.02 -12.45
CA PHE A 168 11.71 3.81 -12.54
C PHE A 168 11.79 5.06 -11.65
N PRO A 169 11.57 6.27 -12.18
CA PRO A 169 11.64 7.50 -11.39
C PRO A 169 10.32 7.77 -10.66
N GLY A 170 9.95 6.90 -9.72
CA GLY A 170 8.69 7.07 -8.99
C GLY A 170 8.27 5.87 -8.15
N VAL A 171 7.04 5.96 -7.65
CA VAL A 171 6.38 4.92 -6.85
C VAL A 171 5.07 4.50 -7.48
N ILE A 172 4.81 3.21 -7.51
CA ILE A 172 3.56 2.60 -7.94
C ILE A 172 2.82 2.09 -6.71
N VAL A 173 1.52 2.35 -6.64
CA VAL A 173 0.64 1.87 -5.58
C VAL A 173 -0.43 0.98 -6.21
N ALA A 174 -0.45 -0.29 -5.83
CA ALA A 174 -1.51 -1.23 -6.15
C ALA A 174 -2.59 -1.18 -5.07
N ILE A 175 -3.71 -0.55 -5.41
CA ILE A 175 -4.87 -0.37 -4.53
C ILE A 175 -5.88 -1.46 -4.85
N TYR A 176 -6.18 -2.32 -3.88
CA TYR A 176 -7.17 -3.37 -4.03
C TYR A 176 -8.56 -2.83 -3.67
N GLN A 177 -9.55 -3.11 -4.51
CA GLN A 177 -10.89 -2.51 -4.40
C GLN A 177 -11.99 -3.56 -4.53
N GLY A 178 -13.04 -3.38 -3.72
CA GLY A 178 -14.27 -4.18 -3.73
C GLY A 178 -14.12 -5.60 -3.19
N ASP A 179 -15.24 -6.32 -3.10
CA ASP A 179 -15.31 -7.72 -2.68
C ASP A 179 -16.08 -8.57 -3.71
N VAL A 180 -15.47 -9.67 -4.16
CA VAL A 180 -16.14 -10.74 -4.90
C VAL A 180 -16.49 -11.86 -3.93
N SER A 181 -17.71 -11.83 -3.39
CA SER A 181 -18.25 -12.94 -2.62
C SER A 181 -18.73 -14.06 -3.55
N TYR A 182 -18.15 -15.26 -3.41
CA TYR A 182 -18.73 -16.49 -3.97
C TYR A 182 -19.68 -17.08 -2.92
N GLY A 183 -20.97 -17.16 -3.26
CA GLY A 183 -22.03 -17.49 -2.30
C GLY A 183 -21.90 -18.85 -1.59
N PHE A 184 -22.53 -18.86 -0.40
CA PHE A 184 -22.79 -19.94 0.58
C PHE A 184 -21.56 -20.59 1.23
N GLY A 185 -21.11 -20.06 2.38
CA GLY A 185 -20.32 -20.86 3.33
C GLY A 185 -19.29 -20.17 4.21
N GLY A 186 -19.04 -18.86 4.03
CA GLY A 186 -18.13 -18.09 4.90
C GLY A 186 -16.76 -17.81 4.28
N ASP A 187 -16.39 -16.53 4.35
CA ASP A 187 -15.05 -15.94 4.34
C ASP A 187 -14.04 -16.46 3.31
N SER A 188 -14.26 -16.12 2.05
CA SER A 188 -13.18 -15.99 1.07
C SER A 188 -13.49 -14.83 0.13
N SER A 189 -13.56 -13.63 0.70
CA SER A 189 -13.62 -12.41 -0.09
C SER A 189 -12.34 -12.29 -0.93
N ARG A 190 -12.45 -11.70 -2.11
CA ARG A 190 -11.31 -11.37 -2.98
C ARG A 190 -11.53 -9.97 -3.52
N PRO A 191 -10.47 -9.18 -3.76
CA PRO A 191 -10.68 -7.88 -4.38
C PRO A 191 -11.28 -8.06 -5.76
N ALA A 192 -12.30 -7.26 -6.08
CA ALA A 192 -12.90 -7.26 -7.41
C ALA A 192 -11.93 -6.75 -8.48
N HIS A 193 -11.04 -5.83 -8.08
CA HIS A 193 -10.06 -5.24 -8.97
C HIS A 193 -8.85 -4.69 -8.20
N THR A 194 -7.76 -4.48 -8.95
CA THR A 194 -6.60 -3.70 -8.52
C THR A 194 -6.48 -2.45 -9.37
N VAL A 195 -6.37 -1.29 -8.75
CA VAL A 195 -6.03 -0.03 -9.41
C VAL A 195 -4.53 0.21 -9.27
N LEU A 196 -3.86 0.47 -10.38
CA LEU A 196 -2.48 0.95 -10.39
C LEU A 196 -2.49 2.47 -10.39
N ARG A 197 -2.00 3.05 -9.30
CA ARG A 197 -1.73 4.47 -9.16
C ARG A 197 -0.22 4.69 -9.23
N VAL A 198 0.24 5.75 -9.89
CA VAL A 198 1.67 6.08 -9.94
C VAL A 198 1.93 7.49 -9.49
N TYR A 199 3.07 7.66 -8.83
CA TYR A 199 3.62 8.92 -8.37
C TYR A 199 4.97 9.09 -9.06
N THR A 200 5.08 10.08 -9.93
CA THR A 200 6.30 10.38 -10.70
C THR A 200 6.51 11.89 -10.69
N PRO A 201 7.66 12.42 -11.15
CA PRO A 201 7.83 13.86 -11.32
C PRO A 201 6.75 14.53 -12.20
N GLN A 202 6.16 13.78 -13.15
CA GLN A 202 5.04 14.26 -13.99
C GLN A 202 3.71 14.23 -13.23
N PHE A 203 3.54 13.31 -12.30
CA PHE A 203 2.33 13.09 -11.50
C PHE A 203 2.67 13.07 -10.00
N PRO A 204 3.10 14.22 -9.42
CA PRO A 204 3.58 14.26 -8.04
C PRO A 204 2.48 13.92 -7.02
N ASP A 205 1.24 14.31 -7.31
CA ASP A 205 0.04 14.03 -6.49
C ASP A 205 -0.55 12.64 -6.73
N GLY A 206 0.04 11.89 -7.66
CA GLY A 206 -0.41 10.56 -8.04
C GLY A 206 -1.54 10.54 -9.06
N VAL A 207 -1.49 9.58 -9.98
CA VAL A 207 -2.55 9.36 -10.98
C VAL A 207 -2.88 7.89 -11.15
N ASN A 208 -4.17 7.57 -11.31
CA ASN A 208 -4.61 6.20 -11.57
C ASN A 208 -4.40 5.90 -13.06
N LEU A 209 -3.54 4.94 -13.39
CA LEU A 209 -3.24 4.55 -14.77
C LEU A 209 -4.29 3.62 -15.34
N ALA A 210 -4.62 2.59 -14.55
CA ALA A 210 -5.35 1.44 -15.03
C ALA A 210 -6.00 0.70 -13.88
N ARG A 211 -7.06 -0.03 -14.21
CA ARG A 211 -7.74 -0.97 -13.32
C ARG A 211 -7.71 -2.36 -13.93
N PHE A 212 -7.19 -3.33 -13.19
CA PHE A 212 -7.14 -4.74 -13.53
C PHE A 212 -8.26 -5.47 -12.80
N ALA A 213 -9.09 -6.21 -13.52
CA ALA A 213 -10.11 -7.05 -12.92
C ALA A 213 -9.45 -8.22 -12.19
N PHE A 214 -10.13 -8.82 -11.21
CA PHE A 214 -9.65 -10.02 -10.51
C PHE A 214 -9.14 -11.13 -11.45
N LYS A 215 -9.83 -11.33 -12.58
CA LYS A 215 -9.46 -12.31 -13.62
C LYS A 215 -8.11 -12.00 -14.31
N ALA A 216 -7.68 -10.75 -14.31
CA ALA A 216 -6.36 -10.34 -14.77
C ALA A 216 -5.24 -10.72 -13.79
N GLY A 217 -5.64 -11.12 -12.58
CA GLY A 217 -4.77 -11.32 -11.43
C GLY A 217 -4.73 -10.11 -10.51
N ILE A 218 -4.60 -10.38 -9.21
CA ILE A 218 -4.25 -9.34 -8.23
C ILE A 218 -2.81 -8.93 -8.51
N VAL A 219 -2.54 -7.63 -8.58
CA VAL A 219 -1.15 -7.17 -8.78
C VAL A 219 -0.33 -7.52 -7.55
N VAL A 220 0.73 -8.29 -7.78
CA VAL A 220 1.64 -8.79 -6.75
C VAL A 220 3.09 -8.39 -7.00
N ASP A 221 3.41 -7.86 -8.17
CA ASP A 221 4.73 -7.31 -8.43
C ASP A 221 4.68 -6.30 -9.56
N VAL A 222 5.66 -5.40 -9.57
CA VAL A 222 5.84 -4.41 -10.62
C VAL A 222 7.33 -4.20 -10.87
N ASP A 223 7.77 -4.48 -12.09
CA ASP A 223 9.14 -4.22 -12.55
C ASP A 223 9.17 -3.09 -13.58
N TRP A 224 10.37 -2.55 -13.84
CA TRP A 224 10.59 -1.59 -14.93
C TRP A 224 11.51 -2.19 -15.99
N TRP A 225 11.03 -2.25 -17.24
CA TRP A 225 11.77 -2.82 -18.35
C TRP A 225 11.46 -2.10 -19.67
N GLU A 226 12.50 -1.68 -20.38
CA GLU A 226 12.40 -1.08 -21.73
C GLU A 226 11.33 0.04 -21.83
N GLY A 227 11.30 0.96 -20.87
CA GLY A 227 10.36 2.08 -20.90
C GLY A 227 8.92 1.72 -20.53
N ALA A 228 8.69 0.57 -19.90
CA ALA A 228 7.36 0.13 -19.47
C ALA A 228 7.38 -0.52 -18.08
N LEU A 229 6.25 -0.44 -17.39
CA LEU A 229 6.00 -1.21 -16.18
C LEU A 229 5.61 -2.64 -16.59
N LEU A 230 6.28 -3.64 -16.04
CA LEU A 230 5.87 -5.04 -16.14
C LEU A 230 5.11 -5.40 -14.86
N VAL A 231 3.80 -5.55 -14.99
CA VAL A 231 2.88 -5.76 -13.87
C VAL A 231 2.55 -7.24 -13.81
N THR A 232 2.89 -7.89 -12.70
CA THR A 232 2.59 -9.29 -12.46
C THR A 232 1.28 -9.41 -11.70
N GLY A 233 0.27 -9.99 -12.36
CA GLY A 233 -1.03 -10.30 -11.77
C GLY A 233 -1.18 -11.78 -11.44
N ASP A 234 -1.49 -12.13 -10.19
CA ASP A 234 -1.78 -13.51 -9.78
C ASP A 234 -3.29 -13.73 -9.58
N PRO A 235 -3.97 -14.46 -10.49
CA PRO A 235 -5.42 -14.73 -10.39
C PRO A 235 -5.77 -15.79 -9.34
N SER A 236 -4.78 -16.42 -8.72
CA SER A 236 -4.99 -17.42 -7.67
C SER A 236 -5.20 -16.78 -6.30
N ARG A 237 -4.73 -15.54 -6.11
CA ARG A 237 -4.67 -14.87 -4.80
C ARG A 237 -5.96 -14.09 -4.49
N PRO A 238 -6.30 -13.85 -3.21
CA PRO A 238 -5.85 -14.64 -2.07
C PRO A 238 -6.25 -16.12 -2.26
N VAL A 239 -5.32 -17.02 -1.95
CA VAL A 239 -5.46 -18.46 -2.24
C VAL A 239 -6.44 -19.08 -1.24
N ALA A 240 -7.50 -19.73 -1.74
CA ALA A 240 -8.29 -20.64 -0.91
C ALA A 240 -7.48 -21.93 -0.73
N ALA A 241 -7.44 -22.48 0.49
CA ALA A 241 -6.49 -23.49 0.94
C ALA A 241 -6.35 -24.76 0.06
N ASP A 242 -7.29 -25.04 -0.85
CA ASP A 242 -7.31 -26.27 -1.65
C ASP A 242 -7.48 -26.03 -3.17
N LYS A 243 -7.31 -24.79 -3.64
CA LYS A 243 -7.44 -24.48 -5.08
C LYS A 243 -6.10 -24.55 -5.82
N PRO A 244 -6.05 -25.13 -7.03
CA PRO A 244 -4.84 -25.12 -7.83
C PRO A 244 -4.43 -23.68 -8.14
N ARG A 245 -3.12 -23.41 -8.06
CA ARG A 245 -2.57 -22.12 -8.49
C ARG A 245 -2.63 -22.03 -10.00
N LEU A 246 -3.25 -20.97 -10.48
CA LEU A 246 -3.19 -20.54 -11.86
C LEU A 246 -1.85 -19.82 -12.10
N PRO A 247 -1.29 -19.92 -13.32
CA PRO A 247 -0.12 -19.14 -13.69
C PRO A 247 -0.38 -17.63 -13.55
N PRO A 248 0.59 -16.85 -13.05
CA PRO A 248 0.55 -15.40 -13.12
C PRO A 248 0.52 -14.90 -14.57
N ARG A 249 -0.07 -13.72 -14.75
CA ARG A 249 -0.16 -12.99 -16.02
C ARG A 249 0.71 -11.76 -15.94
N ILE A 250 1.47 -11.48 -17.00
CA ILE A 250 2.36 -10.33 -17.06
C ILE A 250 1.80 -9.31 -18.04
N TRP A 251 1.63 -8.09 -17.56
CA TRP A 251 1.08 -6.97 -18.32
C TRP A 251 2.15 -5.90 -18.50
N LYS A 252 2.44 -5.52 -19.75
CA LYS A 252 3.30 -4.38 -20.08
C LYS A 252 2.43 -3.13 -20.15
N VAL A 253 2.62 -2.23 -19.19
CA VAL A 253 1.91 -0.96 -19.05
C VAL A 253 2.87 0.17 -19.41
N ARG A 254 2.57 0.91 -20.48
CA ARG A 254 3.35 2.09 -20.88
C ARG A 254 2.63 3.35 -20.44
N LEU A 255 3.38 4.26 -19.84
CA LEU A 255 2.92 5.59 -19.45
C LEU A 255 2.69 6.47 -20.69
N PRO A 256 1.88 7.55 -20.58
CA PRO A 256 1.79 8.57 -21.63
C PRO A 256 3.19 9.16 -21.89
N GLY A 257 3.53 9.34 -23.16
CA GLY A 257 4.77 9.99 -23.59
C GLY A 257 4.75 11.51 -23.41
#